data_AF-A0A212JVQ0-F1
#
_entry.id   AF-A0A212JVQ0-F1
#
_cell.length_a   1.000
_cell.length_b   1.000
_cell.length_c   1.000
_cell.angle_alpha   90.00
_cell.angle_beta   90.00
_cell.angle_gamma   90.00
#
_symmetry.space_group_name_H-M   'P 1'
#
loop_
_entity.id
_entity.type
_entity.pdbx_description
1 polymer ?
#
loop_
_entity_poly.entity_id
_entity_poly.type
_entity_poly.pdbx_seq_one_letter_code
_entity_poly.pdbx_strand_id
1 'polypeptide(L)'
;MSEPTLASLDRKTLCDFVAVLRELTDLIGEENEILAVPAEQLPPALVTRKEELSERYARLTVALRPRASALHAAGALNPVALEADIRSLVRRVKENQALLNARKAATALRVEAVMQALAERERRDGLNYSASGEPLPRACRAAGGLHLSA
;
A
#
# COMPACT_ATOMS: atom_id res chain seq x y z
N MET A 1 37.61 28.50 -14.59
CA MET A 1 36.69 27.42 -14.15
C MET A 1 37.52 26.51 -13.25
N SER A 2 37.40 26.64 -11.93
CA SER A 2 38.20 25.83 -11.00
C SER A 2 37.57 24.44 -10.85
N GLU A 3 38.38 23.39 -10.89
CA GLU A 3 37.89 22.02 -10.70
C GLU A 3 37.36 21.80 -9.26
N PRO A 4 36.30 21.00 -9.09
CA PRO A 4 35.75 20.72 -7.77
C PRO A 4 36.73 19.84 -6.96
N THR A 5 37.18 20.36 -5.81
CA THR A 5 38.02 19.58 -4.89
C THR A 5 37.23 18.44 -4.23
N LEU A 6 37.90 17.36 -3.82
CA LEU A 6 37.26 16.24 -3.11
C LEU A 6 36.43 16.70 -1.90
N ALA A 7 36.96 17.64 -1.12
CA ALA A 7 36.25 18.23 0.02
C ALA A 7 34.97 19.01 -0.38
N SER A 8 34.91 19.58 -1.59
CA SER A 8 33.70 20.23 -2.12
C SER A 8 32.65 19.19 -2.57
N LEU A 9 33.08 18.08 -3.16
CA LEU A 9 32.22 16.97 -3.56
C LEU A 9 31.62 16.24 -2.35
N ASP A 10 32.42 16.04 -1.30
CA ASP A 10 31.96 15.41 -0.05
C ASP A 10 30.94 16.28 0.68
N ARG A 11 31.15 17.61 0.74
CA ARG A 11 30.15 18.56 1.27
C ARG A 11 28.88 18.59 0.42
N LYS A 12 29.00 18.58 -0.91
CA LYS A 12 27.83 18.49 -1.81
C LYS A 12 27.03 17.20 -1.54
N THR A 13 27.72 16.07 -1.41
CA THR A 13 27.11 14.77 -1.10
C THR A 13 26.36 14.80 0.24
N LEU A 14 26.91 15.47 1.26
CA LEU A 14 26.23 15.67 2.54
C LEU A 14 24.99 16.57 2.40
N CYS A 15 25.08 17.68 1.66
CA CYS A 15 23.92 18.55 1.41
C CYS A 15 22.82 17.82 0.64
N ASP A 16 23.17 17.08 -0.41
CA ASP A 16 22.23 16.25 -1.18
C ASP A 16 21.57 15.18 -0.27
N PHE A 17 22.32 14.56 0.64
CA PHE A 17 21.80 13.58 1.59
C PHE A 17 20.79 14.20 2.56
N VAL A 18 21.11 15.34 3.17
CA VAL A 18 20.22 16.04 4.11
C VAL A 18 18.96 16.55 3.41
N ALA A 19 19.08 17.05 2.17
CA ALA A 19 17.93 17.47 1.38
C ALA A 19 16.97 16.30 1.10
N VAL A 20 17.50 15.16 0.63
CA VAL A 20 16.70 13.95 0.35
C VAL A 20 16.09 13.35 1.63
N LEU A 21 16.82 13.36 2.75
CA LEU A 21 16.29 12.90 4.04
C LEU A 21 15.09 13.75 4.49
N ARG A 22 15.14 15.07 4.32
CA ARG A 22 14.02 15.97 4.64
C ARG A 22 12.84 15.78 3.68
N GLU A 23 13.09 15.80 2.38
CA GLU A 23 12.04 15.60 1.36
C GLU A 23 11.32 14.25 1.55
N LEU A 24 12.05 13.18 1.86
CA LEU A 24 11.46 11.89 2.19
C LEU A 24 10.69 11.91 3.53
N THR A 25 11.17 12.63 4.54
CA THR A 25 10.48 12.79 5.83
C THR A 25 9.15 13.52 5.68
N ASP A 26 9.12 14.55 4.83
CA ASP A 26 7.93 15.35 4.55
C ASP A 26 6.94 14.57 3.68
N LEU A 27 7.41 13.88 2.64
CA LEU A 27 6.57 13.03 1.77
C LEU A 27 5.90 11.86 2.52
N ILE A 28 6.60 11.23 3.48
CA ILE A 28 5.98 10.22 4.38
C ILE A 28 4.98 10.90 5.34
N GLY A 29 5.18 12.17 5.69
CA GLY A 29 4.21 12.97 6.43
C GLY A 29 2.90 13.16 5.65
N GLU A 30 3.00 13.64 4.41
CA GLU A 30 1.87 13.76 3.47
C GLU A 30 1.16 12.41 3.28
N GLU A 31 1.92 11.32 3.13
CA GLU A 31 1.36 9.97 3.01
C GLU A 31 0.59 9.56 4.27
N ASN A 32 1.09 9.86 5.46
CA ASN A 32 0.42 9.54 6.73
C ASN A 32 -0.90 10.32 6.88
N GLU A 33 -0.93 11.58 6.46
CA GLU A 33 -2.13 12.42 6.49
C GLU A 33 -3.23 11.86 5.58
N ILE A 34 -2.90 11.50 4.33
CA ILE A 34 -3.83 10.82 3.41
C ILE A 34 -4.26 9.47 3.99
N LEU A 35 -3.32 8.68 4.51
CA LEU A 35 -3.60 7.34 5.04
C LEU A 35 -4.53 7.37 6.27
N ALA A 36 -4.52 8.45 7.05
CA ALA A 36 -5.43 8.65 8.18
C ALA A 36 -6.91 8.79 7.76
N VAL A 37 -7.20 9.25 6.53
CA VAL A 37 -8.57 9.42 6.00
C VAL A 37 -9.05 8.11 5.35
N PRO A 38 -9.99 7.33 5.93
CA PRO A 38 -10.20 5.92 5.52
C PRO A 38 -10.66 5.65 4.08
N ALA A 39 -11.19 6.67 3.39
CA ALA A 39 -11.71 6.57 2.03
C ALA A 39 -10.74 7.07 0.95
N GLU A 40 -9.67 7.77 1.33
CA GLU A 40 -8.81 8.47 0.36
C GLU A 40 -7.75 7.55 -0.23
N GLN A 41 -7.53 7.62 -1.53
CA GLN A 41 -6.54 6.79 -2.23
C GLN A 41 -5.20 7.52 -2.31
N LEU A 42 -4.10 6.79 -2.15
CA LEU A 42 -2.77 7.35 -2.35
C LEU A 42 -2.56 7.73 -3.82
N PRO A 43 -2.16 8.96 -4.15
CA PRO A 43 -1.83 9.35 -5.52
C PRO A 43 -0.67 8.49 -6.05
N PRO A 44 -0.77 7.87 -7.25
CA PRO A 44 0.33 7.06 -7.79
C PRO A 44 1.66 7.82 -7.89
N ALA A 45 1.61 9.12 -8.22
CA ALA A 45 2.79 9.99 -8.28
C ALA A 45 3.51 10.14 -6.91
N LEU A 46 2.78 10.08 -5.79
CA LEU A 46 3.36 10.09 -4.45
C LEU A 46 4.19 8.82 -4.22
N VAL A 47 3.63 7.66 -4.61
CA VAL A 47 4.31 6.36 -4.49
C VAL A 47 5.60 6.33 -5.32
N THR A 48 5.54 6.71 -6.59
CA THR A 48 6.73 6.76 -7.47
C THR A 48 7.80 7.72 -6.93
N ARG A 49 7.42 8.93 -6.51
CA ARG A 49 8.37 9.89 -5.92
C ARG A 49 9.01 9.36 -4.63
N LYS A 50 8.25 8.63 -3.80
CA LYS A 50 8.76 7.97 -2.59
C LYS A 50 9.78 6.89 -2.93
N GLU A 51 9.54 6.09 -3.96
CA GLU A 51 10.49 5.06 -4.42
C GLU A 51 11.79 5.71 -4.91
N GLU A 52 11.71 6.71 -5.79
CA GLU A 52 12.86 7.47 -6.30
C GLU A 52 13.71 8.10 -5.18
N LEU A 53 13.05 8.76 -4.21
CA LEU A 53 13.72 9.37 -3.05
C LEU A 53 14.33 8.31 -2.11
N SER A 54 13.66 7.18 -1.92
CA SER A 54 14.16 6.08 -1.08
C SER A 54 15.42 5.45 -1.68
N GLU A 55 15.44 5.23 -3.00
CA GLU A 55 16.66 4.79 -3.70
C GLU A 55 17.77 5.83 -3.61
N ARG A 56 17.45 7.12 -3.83
CA ARG A 56 18.43 8.20 -3.78
C ARG A 56 19.02 8.34 -2.37
N TYR A 57 18.20 8.20 -1.34
CA TYR A 57 18.60 8.13 0.06
C TYR A 57 19.55 6.95 0.31
N ALA A 58 19.23 5.75 -0.18
CA ALA A 58 20.08 4.58 -0.05
C ALA A 58 21.45 4.77 -0.75
N ARG A 59 21.45 5.25 -2.00
CA ARG A 59 22.68 5.57 -2.76
C ARG A 59 23.56 6.59 -2.02
N LEU A 60 22.97 7.69 -1.55
CA LEU A 60 23.68 8.73 -0.81
C LEU A 60 24.19 8.23 0.56
N THR A 61 23.43 7.37 1.25
CA THR A 61 23.88 6.72 2.50
C THR A 61 25.18 5.93 2.28
N VAL A 62 25.23 5.13 1.22
CA VAL A 62 26.42 4.33 0.86
C VAL A 62 27.60 5.24 0.49
N ALA A 63 27.35 6.31 -0.29
CA ALA A 63 28.38 7.27 -0.68
C ALA A 63 28.95 8.08 0.51
N LEU A 64 28.09 8.47 1.45
CA LEU A 64 28.44 9.32 2.59
C LEU A 64 29.13 8.55 3.73
N ARG A 65 28.74 7.29 3.98
CA ARG A 65 29.26 6.46 5.09
C ARG A 65 30.80 6.46 5.23
N PRO A 66 31.62 6.20 4.18
CA PRO A 66 33.08 6.20 4.33
C PRO A 66 33.69 7.58 4.58
N ARG A 67 32.93 8.66 4.34
CA ARG A 67 33.37 10.07 4.47
C ARG A 67 32.92 10.72 5.78
N ALA A 68 31.97 10.11 6.49
CA ALA A 68 31.31 10.71 7.65
C ALA A 68 32.28 11.20 8.73
N SER A 69 33.29 10.40 9.10
CA SER A 69 34.29 10.78 10.10
C SER A 69 35.13 12.00 9.68
N ALA A 70 35.50 12.09 8.40
CA ALA A 70 36.25 13.22 7.86
C ALA A 70 35.38 14.49 7.79
N LEU A 71 34.11 14.36 7.38
CA LEU A 71 33.14 15.46 7.39
C LEU A 71 32.84 15.96 8.81
N HIS A 72 32.82 15.08 9.81
CA HIS A 72 32.65 15.47 11.21
C HIS A 72 33.89 16.19 11.75
N ALA A 73 35.09 15.66 11.52
CA ALA A 73 36.34 16.31 11.90
C ALA A 73 36.53 17.68 11.23
N ALA A 74 36.03 17.85 10.01
CA ALA A 74 35.99 19.13 9.29
C ALA A 74 34.84 20.08 9.72
N GLY A 75 34.06 19.72 10.75
CA GLY A 75 32.93 20.51 11.25
C GLY A 75 31.72 20.61 10.32
N ALA A 76 31.72 19.91 9.19
CA ALA A 76 30.64 19.95 8.20
C ALA A 76 29.45 19.04 8.57
N LEU A 77 29.69 17.96 9.33
CA LEU A 77 28.67 17.03 9.81
C LEU A 77 28.47 17.13 11.32
N ASN A 78 27.25 17.46 11.75
CA ASN A 78 26.77 17.26 13.11
C ASN A 78 26.06 15.90 13.22
N PRO A 79 26.67 14.88 13.86
CA PRO A 79 26.10 13.54 13.92
C PRO A 79 24.82 13.49 14.77
N VAL A 80 24.71 14.29 15.83
CA VAL A 80 23.53 14.30 16.72
C VAL A 80 22.30 14.85 16.00
N ALA A 81 22.47 15.93 15.24
CA ALA A 81 21.40 16.49 14.41
C ALA A 81 20.97 15.51 13.30
N LEU A 82 21.93 14.89 12.62
CA LEU A 82 21.62 13.92 11.56
C LEU A 82 20.92 12.68 12.11
N GLU A 83 21.31 12.20 13.28
CA GLU A 83 20.65 11.07 13.94
C GLU A 83 19.21 11.43 14.34
N ALA A 84 18.97 12.65 14.84
CA ALA A 84 17.62 13.12 15.16
C ALA A 84 16.71 13.16 13.93
N ASP A 85 17.20 13.68 12.79
CA ASP A 85 16.47 13.68 11.52
C ASP A 85 16.15 12.24 11.05
N ILE A 86 17.12 11.32 11.12
CA ILE A 86 16.92 9.89 10.79
C ILE A 86 15.90 9.22 11.73
N ARG A 87 15.96 9.47 13.05
CA ARG A 87 14.97 8.96 14.02
C ARG A 87 13.57 9.50 13.72
N SER A 88 13.45 10.75 13.26
CA SER A 88 12.18 11.35 12.85
C SER A 88 11.58 10.63 11.64
N LEU A 89 12.37 10.39 10.59
CA LEU A 89 11.97 9.59 9.43
C LEU A 89 11.49 8.19 9.86
N VAL A 90 12.29 7.48 10.67
CA VAL A 90 11.95 6.12 11.14
C VAL A 90 10.64 6.10 11.94
N ARG A 91 10.36 7.14 12.74
CA ARG A 91 9.08 7.28 13.46
C ARG A 91 7.91 7.43 12.49
N ARG A 92 8.01 8.32 11.50
CA ARG A 92 6.95 8.52 10.49
C ARG A 92 6.70 7.28 9.64
N VAL A 93 7.75 6.54 9.25
CA VAL A 93 7.63 5.28 8.49
C VAL A 93 6.95 4.18 9.32
N LYS A 94 7.18 4.11 10.64
CA LYS A 94 6.46 3.17 11.52
C LYS A 94 4.97 3.50 11.63
N GLU A 95 4.63 4.78 11.71
CA GLU A 95 3.25 5.28 11.69
C GLU A 95 2.56 4.95 10.35
N ASN A 96 3.23 5.20 9.22
CA ASN A 96 2.79 4.83 7.87
C ASN A 96 2.42 3.34 7.78
N GLN A 97 3.32 2.48 8.26
CA GLN A 97 3.12 1.03 8.28
C GLN A 97 1.92 0.61 9.15
N ALA A 98 1.69 1.28 10.28
CA ALA A 98 0.54 1.03 11.13
C ALA A 98 -0.79 1.43 10.45
N LEU A 99 -0.83 2.59 9.78
CA LEU A 99 -2.00 3.06 9.03
C LEU A 99 -2.33 2.14 7.84
N LEU A 100 -1.32 1.70 7.08
CA LEU A 100 -1.47 0.71 6.02
C LEU A 100 -2.03 -0.62 6.54
N ASN A 101 -1.55 -1.09 7.70
CA ASN A 101 -2.05 -2.32 8.32
C ASN A 101 -3.51 -2.18 8.79
N ALA A 102 -3.88 -1.04 9.39
CA ALA A 102 -5.25 -0.75 9.80
C ALA A 102 -6.21 -0.72 8.60
N ARG A 103 -5.82 -0.08 7.48
CA ARG A 103 -6.59 -0.06 6.23
C ARG A 103 -6.74 -1.47 5.64
N LYS A 104 -5.68 -2.29 5.62
CA LYS A 104 -5.73 -3.69 5.17
C LYS A 104 -6.72 -4.52 5.99
N ALA A 105 -6.68 -4.40 7.31
CA ALA A 105 -7.62 -5.08 8.21
C ALA A 105 -9.08 -4.63 7.97
N ALA A 106 -9.32 -3.32 7.83
CA ALA A 106 -10.65 -2.79 7.53
C ALA A 106 -11.19 -3.23 6.16
N THR A 107 -10.33 -3.48 5.17
CA THR A 107 -10.72 -4.06 3.88
C THR A 107 -11.00 -5.56 4.01
N ALA A 108 -10.20 -6.31 4.77
CA ALA A 108 -10.43 -7.73 5.00
C ALA A 108 -11.80 -7.99 5.66
N LEU A 109 -12.15 -7.23 6.70
CA LEU A 109 -13.47 -7.32 7.36
C LEU A 109 -14.64 -7.00 6.41
N ARG A 110 -14.46 -6.05 5.48
CA ARG A 110 -15.46 -5.74 4.45
C ARG A 110 -15.63 -6.89 3.45
N VAL A 111 -14.54 -7.52 3.02
CA VAL A 111 -14.59 -8.71 2.15
C VAL A 111 -15.26 -9.87 2.87
N GLU A 112 -14.93 -10.12 4.13
CA GLU A 112 -15.55 -11.17 4.94
C GLU A 112 -17.06 -10.96 5.08
N ALA A 113 -17.51 -9.75 5.42
CA ALA A 113 -18.93 -9.42 5.52
C ALA A 113 -19.69 -9.62 4.19
N VAL A 114 -19.07 -9.27 3.06
CA VAL A 114 -19.65 -9.53 1.72
C VAL A 114 -19.74 -11.04 1.45
N MET A 115 -18.70 -11.81 1.74
CA MET A 115 -18.71 -13.27 1.55
C MET A 115 -19.74 -13.97 2.46
N GLN A 116 -19.89 -13.52 3.71
CA GLN A 116 -20.93 -14.02 4.62
C GLN A 116 -22.34 -13.69 4.10
N ALA A 117 -22.56 -12.47 3.59
CA ALA A 117 -23.84 -12.06 3.01
C ALA A 117 -24.20 -12.86 1.73
N LEU A 118 -23.20 -13.16 0.88
CA LEU A 118 -23.37 -14.03 -0.28
C LEU A 118 -23.72 -15.47 0.16
N ALA A 119 -22.97 -16.05 1.08
CA ALA A 119 -23.22 -17.41 1.58
C ALA A 119 -24.55 -17.55 2.36
N GLU A 120 -25.04 -16.49 2.99
CA GLU A 120 -26.39 -16.43 3.58
C GLU A 120 -27.47 -16.35 2.51
N ARG A 121 -27.26 -15.56 1.45
CA ARG A 121 -28.18 -15.50 0.32
C ARG A 121 -28.29 -16.84 -0.41
N GLU A 122 -27.17 -17.46 -0.75
CA GLU A 122 -27.13 -18.76 -1.43
C GLU A 122 -27.86 -19.84 -0.62
N ARG A 123 -27.71 -19.84 0.71
CA ARG A 123 -28.47 -20.73 1.60
C ARG A 123 -29.97 -20.45 1.55
N ARG A 124 -30.42 -19.19 1.53
CA ARG A 124 -31.85 -18.83 1.42
C ARG A 124 -32.43 -19.20 0.06
N ASP A 125 -31.72 -18.87 -1.02
CA ASP A 125 -32.18 -19.14 -2.39
C ASP A 125 -32.23 -20.67 -2.65
N GLY A 126 -31.28 -21.45 -2.10
CA GLY A 126 -31.31 -22.91 -2.14
C GLY A 126 -32.41 -23.57 -1.27
N LEU A 127 -32.71 -23.00 -0.10
CA LEU A 127 -33.86 -23.43 0.73
C LEU A 127 -35.19 -23.11 0.05
N ASN A 128 -35.33 -21.95 -0.58
CA ASN A 128 -36.53 -21.57 -1.33
C ASN A 128 -36.80 -22.51 -2.52
N TYR A 129 -35.76 -22.94 -3.24
CA TYR A 129 -35.88 -23.94 -4.31
C TYR A 129 -36.44 -25.29 -3.83
N SER A 130 -36.29 -25.62 -2.54
CA SER A 130 -36.81 -26.87 -1.95
C SER A 130 -38.15 -26.69 -1.23
N ALA A 131 -38.57 -25.45 -0.96
CA ALA A 131 -39.84 -25.13 -0.28
C ALA A 131 -40.99 -24.88 -1.26
N SER A 132 -40.71 -24.34 -2.46
CA SER A 132 -41.67 -24.27 -3.56
C SER A 132 -41.71 -25.59 -4.32
N GLY A 133 -42.36 -26.59 -3.72
CA GLY A 133 -42.65 -27.86 -4.40
C GLY A 133 -43.66 -27.67 -5.55
N GLU A 134 -43.20 -27.22 -6.72
CA GLU A 134 -43.91 -27.44 -7.97
C GLU A 134 -43.77 -28.91 -8.38
N PRO A 135 -44.85 -29.70 -8.40
CA PRO A 135 -44.80 -31.00 -9.06
C PRO A 135 -44.68 -30.75 -10.57
N LEU A 136 -43.55 -31.17 -11.16
CA LEU A 136 -43.37 -31.25 -12.61
C LEU A 136 -44.65 -31.82 -13.26
N PRO A 137 -45.27 -31.12 -14.23
CA PRO A 137 -46.52 -31.58 -14.82
C PRO A 137 -46.28 -32.92 -15.51
N ARG A 138 -46.84 -33.96 -14.90
CA ARG A 138 -46.79 -35.34 -15.37
C ARG A 138 -47.67 -35.45 -16.62
N ALA A 139 -47.11 -35.09 -17.78
CA ALA A 139 -47.79 -35.16 -19.06
C ALA A 139 -48.38 -36.58 -19.25
N CYS A 140 -49.71 -36.64 -19.39
CA CYS A 140 -50.46 -37.86 -19.21
C CYS A 140 -50.12 -38.92 -20.27
N ARG A 141 -50.00 -40.18 -19.83
CA ARG A 141 -49.97 -41.35 -20.71
C ARG A 141 -51.27 -42.14 -20.59
N ALA A 142 -52.27 -41.75 -21.39
CA ALA A 142 -53.49 -42.51 -21.70
C ALA A 142 -54.03 -41.96 -23.04
N ALA A 143 -54.24 -42.69 -24.15
CA ALA A 143 -54.66 -44.06 -24.49
C ALA A 143 -56.15 -44.15 -24.93
N GLY A 144 -56.38 -44.70 -26.13
CA GLY A 144 -57.68 -44.83 -26.83
C GLY A 144 -58.03 -43.61 -27.71
N GLY A 145 -58.61 -43.69 -28.91
CA GLY A 145 -59.13 -44.80 -29.75
C GLY A 145 -60.18 -44.23 -30.73
N LEU A 146 -60.58 -44.82 -31.87
CA LEU A 146 -60.23 -46.04 -32.63
C LEU A 146 -60.77 -45.86 -34.07
N HIS A 147 -60.08 -46.28 -35.14
CA HIS A 147 -60.78 -46.78 -36.35
C HIS A 147 -59.95 -47.70 -37.26
N LEU A 148 -60.60 -48.76 -37.74
CA LEU A 148 -60.13 -49.70 -38.77
C LEU A 148 -60.47 -49.19 -40.19
N SER A 149 -59.78 -49.70 -41.22
CA SER A 149 -60.41 -50.59 -42.21
C SER A 149 -59.51 -50.89 -43.42
N ALA A 150 -59.52 -52.17 -43.82
CA ALA A 150 -59.19 -52.74 -45.12
C ALA A 150 -57.88 -52.30 -45.82
#